data_AF-A0A4R7VWM5-F1
#
_entry.id   AF-A0A4R7VWM5-F1
#
_cell.length_a   1.000
_cell.length_b   1.000
_cell.length_c   1.000
_cell.angle_alpha   90.00
_cell.angle_beta   90.00
_cell.angle_gamma   90.00
#
_symmetry.space_group_name_H-M   'P 1'
#
loop_
_entity.id
_entity.type
_entity.pdbx_description
1 polymer ?
#
loop_
_entity_poly.entity_id
_entity_poly.type
_entity_poly.pdbx_seq_one_letter_code
_entity_poly.pdbx_strand_id
1 'polypeptide(L)'
;MTTWDDLLSTALVGTSRRTFALDDLDVEGAGRVEADSAEAAVLAGAALAAGYRRAGWTPPTWRGTHAPPAAPDDRPECSPAATQLLRLLLDRAIRVEGGPELLAVHWLASARKAGRRPPYRLVVDLLRFGTANAATRPLVKQVVGPRGSWLAQRNPSWSWAATVPPEDVVERFATGTRADRLALLTDLRATEPDFARTLIEDTWADEQAAVRASLLDTLHTGLSTQDESLLERALDDRAATVRAAAAALLDRLPESQRAQRMAERARLLAGDLPDEPDQAARRDGITDHREPGYGRAASWLIQILAATPLTTWDIDQIGEAGAETLVGWTKAALRQRNQEWLTALARHQASPELIAALTPEAATAILEGHKKIDARFGGLLAAAPGPWPPGFSVNIVNRLRANKAENVLQLSAAALAEHLHPAALAAVEAWLLTLESDHKGTRRILRGISQALSIRATILQEFT
;
A
#
# COMPACT_ATOMS: atom_id res chain seq x y z
N MET A 1 -1.98 -17.06 -49.23
CA MET A 1 -0.98 -16.40 -48.36
C MET A 1 -1.06 -14.92 -48.64
N THR A 2 -1.07 -14.08 -47.62
CA THR A 2 -1.16 -12.64 -47.85
C THR A 2 0.20 -12.11 -48.31
N THR A 3 0.23 -11.05 -49.11
CA THR A 3 1.45 -10.34 -49.53
C THR A 3 2.36 -9.95 -48.34
N TRP A 4 1.76 -9.80 -47.15
CA TRP A 4 2.47 -9.60 -45.89
C TRP A 4 3.26 -10.83 -45.42
N ASP A 5 2.70 -12.03 -45.56
CA ASP A 5 3.35 -13.28 -45.17
C ASP A 5 4.57 -13.56 -46.05
N ASP A 6 4.52 -13.16 -47.33
CA ASP A 6 5.63 -13.28 -48.28
C ASP A 6 6.77 -12.29 -48.00
N LEU A 7 6.44 -11.05 -47.63
CA LEU A 7 7.40 -10.07 -47.12
C LEU A 7 8.08 -10.58 -45.83
N LEU A 8 7.30 -11.07 -44.88
CA LEU A 8 7.81 -11.60 -43.61
C LEU A 8 8.70 -12.82 -43.83
N SER A 9 8.27 -13.74 -44.71
CA SER A 9 9.08 -14.91 -45.07
C SER A 9 10.37 -14.50 -45.77
N THR A 10 10.35 -13.52 -46.66
CA THR A 10 11.56 -13.01 -47.33
C THR A 10 12.53 -12.38 -46.33
N ALA A 11 12.02 -11.57 -45.40
CA ALA A 11 12.83 -10.98 -44.33
C ALA A 11 13.45 -12.03 -43.39
N LEU A 12 12.73 -13.12 -43.08
CA LEU A 12 13.21 -14.20 -42.20
C LEU A 12 14.20 -15.15 -42.88
N VAL A 13 14.01 -15.45 -44.17
CA VAL A 13 14.86 -16.39 -44.93
C VAL A 13 16.10 -15.69 -45.50
N GLY A 14 16.03 -14.38 -45.70
CA GLY A 14 17.09 -13.54 -46.23
C GLY A 14 16.88 -13.22 -47.72
N THR A 15 17.13 -11.96 -48.07
CA THR A 15 17.00 -11.35 -49.40
C THR A 15 17.90 -11.99 -50.47
N SER A 16 18.96 -12.69 -50.05
CA SER A 16 19.85 -13.46 -50.94
C SER A 16 19.29 -14.80 -51.38
N ARG A 17 18.36 -15.38 -50.60
CA ARG A 17 17.76 -16.70 -50.86
C ARG A 17 16.35 -16.59 -51.42
N ARG A 18 15.66 -15.51 -51.09
CA ARG A 18 14.33 -15.19 -51.58
C ARG A 18 14.32 -13.74 -52.06
N THR A 19 14.09 -13.56 -53.35
CA THR A 19 13.95 -12.23 -53.95
C THR A 19 12.54 -11.72 -53.76
N PHE A 20 12.40 -10.42 -53.57
CA PHE A 20 11.11 -9.73 -53.49
C PHE A 20 11.16 -8.50 -54.39
N ALA A 21 10.18 -8.36 -55.29
CA ALA A 21 10.01 -7.16 -56.08
C ALA A 21 8.83 -6.34 -55.54
N LEU A 22 8.95 -5.01 -55.58
CA LEU A 22 7.87 -4.11 -55.16
C LEU A 22 6.62 -4.23 -56.04
N ASP A 23 6.78 -4.67 -57.29
CA ASP A 23 5.69 -4.96 -58.21
C ASP A 23 4.84 -6.16 -57.77
N ASP A 24 5.40 -7.06 -56.95
CA ASP A 24 4.68 -8.20 -56.38
C ASP A 24 3.77 -7.79 -55.22
N LEU A 25 3.83 -6.52 -54.79
CA LEU A 25 3.01 -5.99 -53.72
C LEU A 25 1.61 -5.66 -54.23
N ASP A 26 0.57 -6.24 -53.61
CA ASP A 26 -0.85 -5.92 -53.85
C ASP A 26 -1.24 -4.57 -53.22
N VAL A 27 -0.50 -3.52 -53.59
CA VAL A 27 -0.71 -2.13 -53.17
C VAL A 27 -0.53 -1.25 -54.39
N GLU A 28 -1.56 -0.49 -54.73
CA GLU A 28 -1.54 0.40 -55.89
C GLU A 28 -0.36 1.39 -55.81
N GLY A 29 0.44 1.45 -56.86
CA GLY A 29 1.59 2.35 -56.96
C GLY A 29 2.87 1.85 -56.27
N ALA A 30 2.91 0.62 -55.75
CA ALA A 30 4.11 0.05 -55.14
C ALA A 30 5.33 0.02 -56.08
N GLY A 31 5.11 -0.31 -57.36
CA GLY A 31 6.13 -0.28 -58.42
C GLY A 31 6.69 1.09 -58.77
N ARG A 32 6.14 2.18 -58.21
CA ARG A 32 6.67 3.55 -58.38
C ARG A 32 7.74 3.89 -57.36
N VAL A 33 7.96 3.03 -56.37
CA VAL A 33 8.99 3.23 -55.34
C VAL A 33 10.29 2.62 -55.83
N GLU A 34 11.32 3.46 -55.93
CA GLU A 34 12.67 3.02 -56.26
C GLU A 34 13.37 2.46 -55.01
N ALA A 35 14.05 1.33 -55.17
CA ALA A 35 14.83 0.71 -54.11
C ALA A 35 16.18 0.23 -54.66
N ASP A 36 17.26 0.70 -54.05
CA ASP A 36 18.63 0.48 -54.54
C ASP A 36 19.19 -0.90 -54.18
N SER A 37 18.47 -1.70 -53.41
CA SER A 37 18.85 -3.07 -53.02
C SER A 37 17.65 -3.95 -52.72
N ALA A 38 17.86 -5.27 -52.63
CA ALA A 38 16.83 -6.23 -52.25
C ALA A 38 16.32 -5.99 -50.81
N GLU A 39 17.20 -5.59 -49.89
CA GLU A 39 16.85 -5.19 -48.52
C GLU A 39 15.99 -3.92 -48.52
N ALA A 40 16.38 -2.92 -49.32
CA ALA A 40 15.62 -1.69 -49.48
C ALA A 40 14.22 -1.98 -50.06
N ALA A 41 14.10 -2.90 -51.03
CA ALA A 41 12.83 -3.30 -51.62
C ALA A 41 11.92 -3.98 -50.59
N VAL A 42 12.45 -4.88 -49.76
CA VAL A 42 11.68 -5.52 -48.67
C VAL A 42 11.23 -4.50 -47.63
N LEU A 43 12.10 -3.56 -47.22
CA LEU A 43 11.74 -2.51 -46.25
C LEU A 43 10.70 -1.54 -46.82
N ALA A 44 10.84 -1.12 -48.08
CA ALA A 44 9.88 -0.29 -48.77
C ALA A 44 8.52 -1.01 -48.91
N GLY A 45 8.55 -2.29 -49.29
CA GLY A 45 7.36 -3.13 -49.39
C GLY A 45 6.67 -3.30 -48.04
N ALA A 46 7.43 -3.50 -46.95
CA ALA A 46 6.90 -3.57 -45.60
C ALA A 46 6.27 -2.24 -45.15
N ALA A 47 6.88 -1.10 -45.47
CA ALA A 47 6.34 0.22 -45.15
C ALA A 47 5.02 0.49 -45.88
N LEU A 48 4.96 0.20 -47.18
CA LEU A 48 3.76 0.33 -48.01
C LEU A 48 2.65 -0.62 -47.55
N ALA A 49 2.96 -1.92 -47.38
CA ALA A 49 1.99 -2.92 -46.94
C ALA A 49 1.47 -2.62 -45.52
N ALA A 50 2.32 -2.17 -44.60
CA ALA A 50 1.90 -1.77 -43.26
C ALA A 50 1.03 -0.50 -43.29
N GLY A 51 1.33 0.47 -44.17
CA GLY A 51 0.48 1.63 -44.42
C GLY A 51 -0.89 1.23 -44.95
N TYR A 52 -0.91 0.44 -46.02
CA TYR A 52 -2.12 -0.02 -46.69
C TYR A 52 -3.02 -0.85 -45.77
N ARG A 53 -2.44 -1.81 -45.03
CA ARG A 53 -3.19 -2.62 -44.05
C ARG A 53 -3.78 -1.78 -42.92
N ARG A 54 -3.06 -0.76 -42.44
CA ARG A 54 -3.58 0.14 -41.39
C ARG A 54 -4.69 1.04 -41.93
N ALA A 55 -4.56 1.53 -43.16
CA ALA A 55 -5.54 2.40 -43.80
C ALA A 55 -6.83 1.66 -44.19
N GLY A 56 -6.71 0.41 -44.65
CA GLY A 56 -7.83 -0.45 -45.04
C GLY A 56 -8.41 -1.29 -43.89
N TRP A 57 -7.84 -1.23 -42.69
CA TRP A 57 -8.37 -1.98 -41.56
C TRP A 57 -9.74 -1.43 -41.16
N THR A 58 -10.75 -2.28 -41.28
CA THR A 58 -12.08 -2.03 -40.73
C THR A 58 -12.28 -2.94 -39.53
N PRO A 59 -12.70 -2.42 -38.37
CA PRO A 59 -13.04 -3.26 -37.23
C PRO A 59 -14.18 -4.21 -37.63
N PRO A 60 -14.14 -5.48 -37.20
CA PRO A 60 -15.27 -6.38 -37.42
C PRO A 60 -16.54 -5.78 -36.80
N THR A 61 -17.68 -5.90 -37.50
CA THR A 61 -18.96 -5.42 -36.97
C THR A 61 -19.33 -6.22 -35.71
N TRP A 62 -19.43 -5.53 -34.58
CA TRP A 62 -19.92 -6.13 -33.33
C TRP A 62 -21.41 -6.46 -33.46
N ARG A 63 -21.78 -7.73 -33.26
CA ARG A 63 -23.17 -8.23 -33.32
C ARG A 63 -23.76 -8.58 -31.96
N GLY A 64 -22.99 -8.44 -30.88
CA GLY A 64 -23.48 -8.70 -29.53
C GLY A 64 -24.30 -7.55 -28.96
N THR A 65 -24.96 -7.78 -27.83
CA THR A 65 -25.60 -6.71 -27.07
C THR A 65 -24.54 -5.74 -26.55
N HIS A 66 -24.74 -4.45 -26.79
CA HIS A 66 -23.87 -3.43 -26.21
C HIS A 66 -24.10 -3.38 -24.70
N ALA A 67 -23.01 -3.46 -23.94
CA ALA A 67 -23.07 -3.14 -22.53
C ALA A 67 -23.58 -1.70 -22.33
N PRO A 68 -24.39 -1.43 -21.30
CA PRO A 68 -24.75 -0.05 -20.97
C PRO A 68 -23.46 0.75 -20.71
N PRO A 69 -23.40 2.03 -21.10
CA PRO A 69 -22.23 2.86 -20.88
C PRO A 69 -21.96 3.03 -19.38
N ALA A 70 -20.71 3.34 -19.03
CA ALA A 70 -20.37 3.75 -17.67
C ALA A 70 -21.16 5.00 -17.27
N ALA A 71 -21.54 5.09 -15.99
CA ALA A 71 -22.12 6.31 -15.45
C ALA A 71 -21.17 7.51 -15.65
N PRO A 72 -21.69 8.74 -15.79
CA PRO A 72 -20.86 9.93 -15.90
C PRO A 72 -19.99 10.12 -14.65
N ASP A 73 -18.84 10.76 -14.83
CA ASP A 73 -17.97 11.19 -13.75
C ASP A 73 -17.91 12.72 -13.79
N ASP A 74 -18.66 13.35 -12.89
CA ASP A 74 -18.85 14.81 -12.83
C ASP A 74 -17.61 15.55 -12.29
N ARG A 75 -16.60 14.81 -11.82
CA ARG A 75 -15.34 15.40 -11.38
C ARG A 75 -14.66 16.07 -12.58
N PRO A 76 -14.14 17.29 -12.42
CA PRO A 76 -13.38 17.91 -13.48
C PRO A 76 -12.05 17.18 -13.69
N GLU A 77 -11.61 17.14 -14.94
CA GLU A 77 -10.33 16.52 -15.31
C GLU A 77 -9.15 17.28 -14.67
N CYS A 78 -8.06 16.55 -14.38
CA CYS A 78 -6.79 17.15 -13.96
C CYS A 78 -6.20 18.06 -15.05
N SER A 79 -5.31 18.98 -14.67
CA SER A 79 -4.59 19.84 -15.62
C SER A 79 -3.76 19.03 -16.64
N PRO A 80 -3.39 19.61 -17.80
CA PRO A 80 -2.46 18.98 -18.73
C PRO A 80 -1.11 18.60 -18.11
N ALA A 81 -0.60 19.45 -17.20
CA ALA A 81 0.67 19.20 -16.51
C ALA A 81 0.55 18.04 -15.50
N ALA A 82 -0.50 18.02 -14.67
CA ALA A 82 -0.80 16.87 -13.80
C ALA A 82 -0.96 15.57 -14.61
N THR A 83 -1.63 15.63 -15.75
CA THR A 83 -1.80 14.50 -16.66
C THR A 83 -0.45 13.99 -17.19
N GLN A 84 0.42 14.90 -17.62
CA GLN A 84 1.74 14.55 -18.12
C GLN A 84 2.61 13.92 -17.03
N LEU A 85 2.57 14.46 -15.81
CA LEU A 85 3.27 13.90 -14.66
C LEU A 85 2.80 12.48 -14.36
N LEU A 86 1.48 12.24 -14.33
CA LEU A 86 0.94 10.90 -14.13
C LEU A 86 1.47 9.93 -15.18
N ARG A 87 1.43 10.32 -16.47
CA ARG A 87 1.95 9.48 -17.55
C ARG A 87 3.41 9.11 -17.34
N LEU A 88 4.27 10.09 -17.03
CA LEU A 88 5.69 9.86 -16.77
C LEU A 88 5.94 8.93 -15.57
N LEU A 89 5.09 9.01 -14.54
CA LEU A 89 5.15 8.13 -13.37
C LEU A 89 4.73 6.69 -13.73
N LEU A 90 3.64 6.52 -14.47
CA LEU A 90 3.14 5.20 -14.89
C LEU A 90 4.10 4.51 -15.87
N ASP A 91 4.69 5.27 -16.80
CA ASP A 91 5.66 4.77 -17.78
C ASP A 91 7.05 4.50 -17.18
N ARG A 92 7.25 4.78 -15.88
CA ARG A 92 8.54 4.70 -15.17
C ARG A 92 9.66 5.51 -15.86
N ALA A 93 9.27 6.57 -16.58
CA ALA A 93 10.19 7.50 -17.22
C ALA A 93 10.96 8.34 -16.18
N ILE A 94 10.39 8.47 -14.98
CA ILE A 94 11.02 9.13 -13.84
C ILE A 94 11.72 8.08 -12.97
N ARG A 95 13.03 8.25 -12.79
CA ARG A 95 13.82 7.46 -11.83
C ARG A 95 13.99 8.26 -10.54
N VAL A 96 13.43 7.75 -9.44
CA VAL A 96 13.55 8.35 -8.10
C VAL A 96 13.92 7.26 -7.11
N GLU A 97 14.66 7.64 -6.08
CA GLU A 97 14.95 6.76 -4.95
C GLU A 97 13.66 6.43 -4.20
N GLY A 98 13.38 5.14 -3.99
CA GLY A 98 12.07 4.66 -3.50
C GLY A 98 11.05 4.32 -4.60
N GLY A 99 11.35 4.61 -5.87
CA GLY A 99 10.53 4.23 -7.04
C GLY A 99 9.45 5.25 -7.42
N PRO A 100 9.00 5.27 -8.70
CA PRO A 100 7.92 6.15 -9.15
C PRO A 100 6.57 5.85 -8.48
N GLU A 101 6.41 4.65 -7.91
CA GLU A 101 5.18 4.21 -7.24
C GLU A 101 4.79 5.14 -6.08
N LEU A 102 5.75 5.59 -5.26
CA LEU A 102 5.49 6.51 -4.15
C LEU A 102 4.97 7.87 -4.63
N LEU A 103 5.57 8.41 -5.70
CA LEU A 103 5.12 9.66 -6.31
C LEU A 103 3.77 9.49 -7.02
N ALA A 104 3.49 8.31 -7.59
CA ALA A 104 2.16 7.99 -8.13
C ALA A 104 1.11 7.96 -7.02
N VAL A 105 1.41 7.36 -5.86
CA VAL A 105 0.52 7.42 -4.67
C VAL A 105 0.27 8.87 -4.26
N HIS A 106 1.30 9.70 -4.22
CA HIS A 106 1.15 11.12 -3.91
C HIS A 106 0.27 11.85 -4.93
N TRP A 107 0.46 11.60 -6.23
CA TRP A 107 -0.39 12.14 -7.29
C TRP A 107 -1.86 11.72 -7.11
N LEU A 108 -2.11 10.44 -6.88
CA LEU A 108 -3.45 9.90 -6.69
C LEU A 108 -4.14 10.48 -5.44
N ALA A 109 -3.39 10.65 -4.35
CA ALA A 109 -3.88 11.26 -3.12
C ALA A 109 -4.26 12.73 -3.32
N SER A 110 -3.42 13.49 -4.05
CA SER A 110 -3.68 14.89 -4.40
C SER A 110 -4.89 15.04 -5.33
N ALA A 111 -5.00 14.20 -6.37
CA ALA A 111 -6.16 14.18 -7.26
C ALA A 111 -7.46 13.90 -6.50
N ARG A 112 -7.45 12.90 -5.61
CA ARG A 112 -8.59 12.59 -4.74
C ARG A 112 -8.96 13.76 -3.85
N LYS A 113 -7.98 14.37 -3.15
CA LYS A 113 -8.21 15.50 -2.25
C LYS A 113 -8.78 16.72 -2.98
N ALA A 114 -8.32 16.97 -4.19
CA ALA A 114 -8.80 18.06 -5.05
C ALA A 114 -10.13 17.74 -5.78
N GLY A 115 -10.69 16.54 -5.60
CA GLY A 115 -11.92 16.11 -6.30
C GLY A 115 -11.75 16.04 -7.82
N ARG A 116 -10.54 15.77 -8.32
CA ARG A 116 -10.21 15.72 -9.75
C ARG A 116 -10.12 14.28 -10.25
N ARG A 117 -10.44 14.06 -11.53
CA ARG A 117 -10.28 12.76 -12.20
C ARG A 117 -9.15 12.77 -13.23
N PRO A 118 -8.46 11.64 -13.44
CA PRO A 118 -7.53 11.51 -14.55
C PRO A 118 -8.28 11.58 -15.90
N PRO A 119 -7.59 11.88 -17.00
CA PRO A 119 -8.15 11.72 -18.33
C PRO A 119 -8.48 10.26 -18.60
N TYR A 120 -9.59 10.00 -19.30
CA TYR A 120 -10.05 8.63 -19.56
C TYR A 120 -9.01 7.74 -20.28
N ARG A 121 -8.14 8.34 -21.11
CA ARG A 121 -7.05 7.63 -21.80
C ARG A 121 -6.03 6.98 -20.87
N LEU A 122 -5.91 7.43 -19.62
CA LEU A 122 -4.98 6.87 -18.62
C LEU A 122 -5.63 5.89 -17.65
N VAL A 123 -6.94 5.65 -17.75
CA VAL A 123 -7.65 4.74 -16.82
C VAL A 123 -7.13 3.30 -16.90
N VAL A 124 -6.86 2.81 -18.12
CA VAL A 124 -6.32 1.46 -18.31
C VAL A 124 -4.93 1.33 -17.70
N ASP A 125 -4.07 2.33 -17.86
CA ASP A 125 -2.71 2.32 -17.30
C ASP A 125 -2.74 2.39 -15.77
N LEU A 126 -3.68 3.14 -15.20
CA LEU A 126 -3.94 3.14 -13.76
C LEU A 126 -4.41 1.78 -13.24
N LEU A 127 -5.31 1.10 -13.95
CA LEU A 127 -5.76 -0.25 -13.58
C LEU A 127 -4.60 -1.27 -13.69
N ARG A 128 -3.76 -1.17 -14.71
CA ARG A 128 -2.53 -1.99 -14.80
C ARG A 128 -1.57 -1.68 -13.66
N PHE A 129 -1.38 -0.41 -13.34
CA PHE A 129 -0.54 0.02 -12.22
C PHE A 129 -1.02 -0.52 -10.88
N GLY A 130 -2.31 -0.43 -10.56
CA GLY A 130 -2.88 -1.01 -9.34
C GLY A 130 -2.86 -2.54 -9.33
N THR A 131 -2.91 -3.18 -10.50
CA THR A 131 -2.75 -4.64 -10.62
C THR A 131 -1.34 -5.06 -10.24
N ALA A 132 -0.32 -4.35 -10.74
CA ALA A 132 1.09 -4.57 -10.43
C ALA A 132 1.47 -4.16 -9.00
N ASN A 133 0.76 -3.18 -8.42
CA ASN A 133 1.05 -2.61 -7.11
C ASN A 133 -0.16 -2.73 -6.18
N ALA A 134 -0.36 -3.90 -5.57
CA ALA A 134 -1.56 -4.21 -4.80
C ALA A 134 -1.88 -3.20 -3.67
N ALA A 135 -0.84 -2.65 -3.03
CA ALA A 135 -1.00 -1.65 -1.97
C ALA A 135 -1.65 -0.33 -2.44
N THR A 136 -1.59 0.00 -3.73
CA THR A 136 -2.16 1.25 -4.27
C THR A 136 -3.62 1.09 -4.71
N ARG A 137 -4.13 -0.13 -4.80
CA ARG A 137 -5.47 -0.45 -5.29
C ARG A 137 -6.60 0.36 -4.65
N PRO A 138 -6.68 0.54 -3.31
CA PRO A 138 -7.75 1.32 -2.71
C PRO A 138 -7.79 2.76 -3.24
N LEU A 139 -6.62 3.37 -3.40
CA LEU A 139 -6.51 4.74 -3.88
C LEU A 139 -6.75 4.84 -5.39
N VAL A 140 -6.25 3.87 -6.17
CA VAL A 140 -6.55 3.79 -7.61
C VAL A 140 -8.05 3.65 -7.84
N LYS A 141 -8.73 2.75 -7.12
CA LYS A 141 -10.19 2.51 -7.21
C LYS A 141 -10.99 3.80 -7.00
N GLN A 142 -10.60 4.63 -6.03
CA GLN A 142 -11.23 5.93 -5.76
C GLN A 142 -10.98 6.97 -6.87
N VAL A 143 -9.83 6.93 -7.52
CA VAL A 143 -9.44 7.91 -8.55
C VAL A 143 -9.98 7.56 -9.93
N VAL A 144 -9.97 6.29 -10.34
CA VAL A 144 -10.42 5.86 -11.70
C VAL A 144 -11.93 6.04 -11.93
N GLY A 145 -12.72 6.17 -10.86
CA GLY A 145 -14.13 6.54 -10.92
C GLY A 145 -15.05 5.51 -11.61
N PRO A 146 -16.26 5.92 -12.01
CA PRO A 146 -17.26 5.05 -12.61
C PRO A 146 -16.77 4.32 -13.86
N ARG A 147 -15.97 4.98 -14.72
CA ARG A 147 -15.42 4.35 -15.93
C ARG A 147 -14.39 3.26 -15.62
N GLY A 148 -13.55 3.47 -14.62
CA GLY A 148 -12.61 2.45 -14.15
C GLY A 148 -13.33 1.23 -13.58
N SER A 149 -14.34 1.46 -12.73
CA SER A 149 -15.19 0.39 -12.18
C SER A 149 -15.93 -0.38 -13.28
N TRP A 150 -16.50 0.33 -14.26
CA TRP A 150 -17.17 -0.27 -15.42
C TRP A 150 -16.22 -1.16 -16.26
N LEU A 151 -14.98 -0.72 -16.48
CA LEU A 151 -13.95 -1.53 -17.15
C LEU A 151 -13.57 -2.76 -16.32
N ALA A 152 -13.42 -2.58 -15.01
CA ALA A 152 -13.05 -3.63 -14.07
C ALA A 152 -14.08 -4.77 -14.01
N GLN A 153 -15.37 -4.47 -14.11
CA GLN A 153 -16.44 -5.49 -14.19
C GLN A 153 -16.31 -6.41 -15.43
N ARG A 154 -15.59 -5.98 -16.47
CA ARG A 154 -15.49 -6.67 -17.76
C ARG A 154 -14.14 -7.31 -18.00
N ASN A 155 -13.19 -7.13 -17.09
CA ASN A 155 -11.85 -7.68 -17.20
C ASN A 155 -11.44 -8.33 -15.87
N PRO A 156 -11.32 -9.68 -15.82
CA PRO A 156 -10.96 -10.39 -14.60
C PRO A 156 -9.67 -9.91 -13.94
N SER A 157 -8.69 -9.43 -14.72
CA SER A 157 -7.43 -8.91 -14.16
C SER A 157 -7.59 -7.64 -13.32
N TRP A 158 -8.72 -6.95 -13.46
CA TRP A 158 -9.04 -5.70 -12.79
C TRP A 158 -10.21 -5.84 -11.82
N SER A 159 -10.66 -7.07 -11.52
CA SER A 159 -11.85 -7.33 -10.68
C SER A 159 -11.83 -6.58 -9.34
N TRP A 160 -10.63 -6.39 -8.76
CA TRP A 160 -10.41 -5.63 -7.52
C TRP A 160 -10.89 -4.17 -7.57
N ALA A 161 -11.02 -3.57 -8.76
CA ALA A 161 -11.52 -2.21 -8.96
C ALA A 161 -13.02 -2.17 -9.28
N ALA A 162 -13.67 -3.31 -9.46
CA ALA A 162 -15.09 -3.37 -9.77
C ALA A 162 -15.92 -3.00 -8.53
N THR A 163 -17.03 -2.30 -8.77
CA THR A 163 -18.11 -2.20 -7.80
C THR A 163 -19.03 -3.39 -8.01
N VAL A 164 -19.26 -4.17 -6.95
CA VAL A 164 -20.25 -5.24 -6.94
C VAL A 164 -21.59 -4.62 -6.52
N PRO A 165 -22.64 -4.73 -7.35
CA PRO A 165 -23.98 -4.30 -6.95
C PRO A 165 -24.46 -5.05 -5.70
N PRO A 166 -25.16 -4.40 -4.75
CA PRO A 166 -25.64 -5.05 -3.53
C PRO A 166 -26.39 -6.37 -3.77
N GLU A 167 -27.21 -6.43 -4.83
CA GLU A 167 -27.98 -7.61 -5.22
C GLU A 167 -27.11 -8.82 -5.63
N ASP A 168 -25.90 -8.58 -6.14
CA ASP A 168 -24.99 -9.63 -6.61
C ASP A 168 -24.02 -10.11 -5.50
N VAL A 169 -23.95 -9.40 -4.37
CA VAL A 169 -22.94 -9.63 -3.32
C VAL A 169 -22.97 -11.06 -2.80
N VAL A 170 -24.16 -11.58 -2.48
CA VAL A 170 -24.33 -12.92 -1.89
C VAL A 170 -23.85 -14.00 -2.86
N GLU A 171 -24.28 -13.94 -4.12
CA GLU A 171 -23.89 -14.91 -5.15
C GLU A 171 -22.37 -14.86 -5.41
N ARG A 172 -21.80 -13.66 -5.53
CA ARG A 172 -20.35 -13.50 -5.73
C ARG A 172 -19.54 -13.97 -4.53
N PHE A 173 -20.04 -13.77 -3.30
CA PHE A 173 -19.39 -14.29 -2.12
C PHE A 173 -19.42 -15.82 -2.06
N ALA A 174 -20.53 -16.44 -2.46
CA ALA A 174 -20.68 -17.90 -2.47
C ALA A 174 -19.82 -18.60 -3.55
N THR A 175 -19.70 -17.99 -4.73
CA THR A 175 -19.03 -18.59 -5.89
C THR A 175 -17.59 -18.11 -6.11
N GLY A 176 -17.20 -17.00 -5.46
CA GLY A 176 -15.92 -16.36 -5.65
C GLY A 176 -14.74 -17.14 -5.08
N THR A 177 -13.54 -16.87 -5.60
CA THR A 177 -12.32 -17.42 -5.00
C THR A 177 -12.12 -16.84 -3.60
N ARG A 178 -11.30 -17.48 -2.76
CA ARG A 178 -10.95 -16.93 -1.44
C ARG A 178 -10.45 -15.48 -1.53
N ALA A 179 -9.64 -15.15 -2.53
CA ALA A 179 -9.13 -13.79 -2.71
C ALA A 179 -10.25 -12.79 -3.04
N ASP A 180 -11.19 -13.18 -3.91
CA ASP A 180 -12.35 -12.34 -4.27
C ASP A 180 -13.27 -12.12 -3.07
N ARG A 181 -13.52 -13.18 -2.29
CA ARG A 181 -14.33 -13.13 -1.06
C ARG A 181 -13.75 -12.18 -0.02
N LEU A 182 -12.43 -12.24 0.21
CA LEU A 182 -11.76 -11.35 1.17
C LEU A 182 -11.77 -9.89 0.70
N ALA A 183 -11.54 -9.65 -0.60
CA ALA A 183 -11.61 -8.30 -1.17
C ALA A 183 -13.03 -7.72 -1.05
N LEU A 184 -14.05 -8.51 -1.39
CA LEU A 184 -15.46 -8.13 -1.26
C LEU A 184 -15.84 -7.80 0.18
N LEU A 185 -15.45 -8.65 1.15
CA LEU A 185 -15.69 -8.37 2.56
C LEU A 185 -14.96 -7.13 3.04
N THR A 186 -13.71 -6.90 2.63
CA THR A 186 -12.98 -5.67 3.00
C THR A 186 -13.67 -4.42 2.48
N ASP A 187 -14.21 -4.45 1.25
CA ASP A 187 -15.01 -3.36 0.70
C ASP A 187 -16.31 -3.16 1.50
N LEU A 188 -17.08 -4.23 1.75
CA LEU A 188 -18.32 -4.17 2.53
C LEU A 188 -18.08 -3.71 3.96
N ARG A 189 -16.97 -4.08 4.59
CA ARG A 189 -16.62 -3.61 5.93
C ARG A 189 -16.42 -2.10 6.01
N ALA A 190 -16.10 -1.44 4.90
CA ALA A 190 -16.00 0.02 4.85
C ALA A 190 -17.34 0.73 4.63
N THR A 191 -18.37 0.04 4.10
CA THR A 191 -19.65 0.65 3.69
C THR A 191 -20.86 0.10 4.42
N GLU A 192 -20.94 -1.21 4.59
CA GLU A 192 -22.04 -2.00 5.16
C GLU A 192 -21.47 -3.06 6.15
N PRO A 193 -20.88 -2.63 7.28
CA PRO A 193 -20.15 -3.52 8.17
C PRO A 193 -20.99 -4.63 8.80
N ASP A 194 -22.28 -4.36 9.05
CA ASP A 194 -23.21 -5.36 9.59
C ASP A 194 -23.50 -6.47 8.57
N PHE A 195 -23.73 -6.10 7.30
CA PHE A 195 -23.98 -7.08 6.24
C PHE A 195 -22.76 -7.97 5.99
N ALA A 196 -21.56 -7.40 6.00
CA ALA A 196 -20.32 -8.18 5.94
C ALA A 196 -20.19 -9.19 7.09
N ARG A 197 -20.59 -8.79 8.32
CA ARG A 197 -20.57 -9.69 9.48
C ARG A 197 -21.56 -10.84 9.30
N THR A 198 -22.79 -10.53 8.86
CA THR A 198 -23.81 -11.55 8.57
C THR A 198 -23.32 -12.57 7.53
N LEU A 199 -22.68 -12.14 6.44
CA LEU A 199 -22.10 -13.06 5.45
C LEU A 199 -21.04 -14.01 6.03
N ILE A 200 -20.21 -13.53 6.96
CA ILE A 200 -19.23 -14.36 7.67
C ILE A 200 -19.95 -15.36 8.59
N GLU A 201 -20.95 -14.91 9.33
CA GLU A 201 -21.73 -15.75 10.25
C GLU A 201 -22.48 -16.86 9.52
N ASP A 202 -23.16 -16.53 8.41
CA ASP A 202 -23.99 -17.46 7.65
C ASP A 202 -23.18 -18.59 7.01
N THR A 203 -21.93 -18.31 6.61
CA THR A 203 -21.05 -19.31 5.99
C THR A 203 -20.17 -20.05 7.00
N TRP A 204 -20.13 -19.60 8.26
CA TRP A 204 -19.12 -20.00 9.25
C TRP A 204 -18.98 -21.52 9.44
N ALA A 205 -20.11 -22.24 9.49
CA ALA A 205 -20.13 -23.68 9.76
C ALA A 205 -19.50 -24.52 8.63
N ASP A 206 -19.63 -24.05 7.39
CA ASP A 206 -19.16 -24.76 6.19
C ASP A 206 -17.70 -24.44 5.84
N GLU A 207 -17.15 -23.38 6.43
CA GLU A 207 -15.80 -22.93 6.14
C GLU A 207 -14.71 -23.77 6.81
N GLN A 208 -13.61 -23.98 6.10
CA GLN A 208 -12.39 -24.53 6.68
C GLN A 208 -11.73 -23.53 7.65
N ALA A 209 -11.01 -24.04 8.65
CA ALA A 209 -10.37 -23.22 9.68
C ALA A 209 -9.48 -22.09 9.11
N ALA A 210 -8.71 -22.37 8.06
CA ALA A 210 -7.86 -21.36 7.42
C ALA A 210 -8.67 -20.24 6.75
N VAL A 211 -9.84 -20.57 6.19
CA VAL A 211 -10.74 -19.59 5.59
C VAL A 211 -11.41 -18.76 6.69
N ARG A 212 -11.96 -19.40 7.73
CA ARG A 212 -12.53 -18.70 8.89
C ARG A 212 -11.59 -17.66 9.50
N ALA A 213 -10.33 -18.03 9.73
CA ALA A 213 -9.33 -17.09 10.25
C ALA A 213 -9.14 -15.87 9.33
N SER A 214 -9.11 -16.07 8.01
CA SER A 214 -9.01 -14.96 7.06
C SER A 214 -10.29 -14.14 6.93
N LEU A 215 -11.47 -14.76 7.05
CA LEU A 215 -12.74 -14.03 7.07
C LEU A 215 -12.80 -13.11 8.30
N LEU A 216 -12.42 -13.61 9.49
CA LEU A 216 -12.30 -12.77 10.69
C LEU A 216 -11.31 -11.63 10.49
N ASP A 217 -10.17 -11.87 9.84
CA ASP A 217 -9.16 -10.84 9.62
C ASP A 217 -9.72 -9.61 8.89
N THR A 218 -10.71 -9.78 8.01
CA THR A 218 -11.40 -8.68 7.31
C THR A 218 -12.11 -7.70 8.25
N LEU A 219 -12.48 -8.13 9.46
CA LEU A 219 -13.09 -7.29 10.48
C LEU A 219 -12.14 -6.21 11.01
N HIS A 220 -10.83 -6.30 10.74
CA HIS A 220 -9.87 -5.21 11.03
C HIS A 220 -10.36 -3.87 10.46
N THR A 221 -11.02 -3.91 9.31
CA THR A 221 -11.69 -2.77 8.69
C THR A 221 -13.02 -2.53 9.39
N GLY A 222 -13.20 -1.33 9.96
CA GLY A 222 -14.44 -0.96 10.64
C GLY A 222 -14.73 -1.74 11.92
N LEU A 223 -13.73 -2.38 12.54
CA LEU A 223 -13.89 -3.15 13.78
C LEU A 223 -14.66 -2.35 14.84
N SER A 224 -15.68 -2.98 15.43
CA SER A 224 -16.55 -2.34 16.40
C SER A 224 -17.02 -3.33 17.48
N THR A 225 -17.65 -2.82 18.53
CA THR A 225 -18.27 -3.63 19.59
C THR A 225 -19.37 -4.56 19.07
N GLN A 226 -20.00 -4.22 17.93
CA GLN A 226 -21.01 -5.08 17.31
C GLN A 226 -20.42 -6.40 16.78
N ASP A 227 -19.11 -6.46 16.53
CA ASP A 227 -18.42 -7.67 16.08
C ASP A 227 -18.08 -8.61 17.26
N GLU A 228 -18.22 -8.16 18.50
CA GLU A 228 -17.77 -8.87 19.70
C GLU A 228 -18.42 -10.25 19.87
N SER A 229 -19.74 -10.36 19.63
CA SER A 229 -20.45 -11.64 19.80
C SER A 229 -19.94 -12.73 18.85
N LEU A 230 -19.55 -12.37 17.63
CA LEU A 230 -18.90 -13.29 16.69
C LEU A 230 -17.50 -13.68 17.19
N LEU A 231 -16.72 -12.70 17.66
CA LEU A 231 -15.35 -12.93 18.13
C LEU A 231 -15.30 -13.79 19.41
N GLU A 232 -16.20 -13.58 20.36
CA GLU A 232 -16.31 -14.42 21.58
C GLU A 232 -16.66 -15.86 21.22
N ARG A 233 -17.58 -16.09 20.26
CA ARG A 233 -17.85 -17.44 19.74
C ARG A 233 -16.62 -18.05 19.06
N ALA A 234 -15.84 -17.23 18.35
CA ALA A 234 -14.64 -17.69 17.66
C ALA A 234 -13.46 -18.02 18.61
N LEU A 235 -13.46 -17.51 19.85
CA LEU A 235 -12.54 -17.97 20.90
C LEU A 235 -12.78 -19.44 21.28
N ASP A 236 -13.96 -19.98 21.03
CA ASP A 236 -14.30 -21.39 21.28
C ASP A 236 -14.09 -22.28 20.04
N ASP A 237 -13.54 -21.74 18.94
CA ASP A 237 -13.27 -22.54 17.74
C ASP A 237 -12.24 -23.64 18.03
N ARG A 238 -12.45 -24.83 17.46
CA ARG A 238 -11.52 -25.97 17.57
C ARG A 238 -10.11 -25.65 17.06
N ALA A 239 -9.97 -24.79 16.05
CA ALA A 239 -8.69 -24.45 15.45
C ALA A 239 -8.00 -23.30 16.19
N ALA A 240 -6.76 -23.54 16.63
CA ALA A 240 -5.97 -22.53 17.35
C ALA A 240 -5.73 -21.25 16.54
N THR A 241 -5.62 -21.35 15.21
CA THR A 241 -5.46 -20.18 14.32
C THR A 241 -6.68 -19.27 14.31
N VAL A 242 -7.89 -19.84 14.40
CA VAL A 242 -9.14 -19.05 14.46
C VAL A 242 -9.25 -18.36 15.81
N ARG A 243 -8.97 -19.07 16.92
CA ARG A 243 -8.94 -18.47 18.26
C ARG A 243 -7.93 -17.33 18.36
N ALA A 244 -6.74 -17.52 17.79
CA ALA A 244 -5.70 -16.47 17.76
C ALA A 244 -6.14 -15.24 16.97
N ALA A 245 -6.81 -15.41 15.81
CA ALA A 245 -7.36 -14.31 15.04
C ALA A 245 -8.45 -13.55 15.82
N ALA A 246 -9.33 -14.26 16.50
CA ALA A 246 -10.37 -13.67 17.34
C ALA A 246 -9.79 -12.89 18.53
N ALA A 247 -8.84 -13.48 19.25
CA ALA A 247 -8.16 -12.83 20.38
C ALA A 247 -7.43 -11.55 19.94
N ALA A 248 -6.74 -11.58 18.79
CA ALA A 248 -6.03 -10.41 18.25
C ALA A 248 -6.98 -9.26 17.87
N LEU A 249 -8.18 -9.56 17.37
CA LEU A 249 -9.21 -8.55 17.12
C LEU A 249 -9.79 -8.00 18.43
N LEU A 250 -10.07 -8.86 19.41
CA LEU A 250 -10.56 -8.45 20.73
C LEU A 250 -9.55 -7.60 21.50
N ASP A 251 -8.24 -7.82 21.33
CA ASP A 251 -7.19 -6.96 21.91
C ASP A 251 -7.28 -5.50 21.43
N ARG A 252 -7.98 -5.23 20.32
CA ARG A 252 -8.23 -3.89 19.78
C ARG A 252 -9.55 -3.27 20.27
N LEU A 253 -10.34 -4.03 21.05
CA LEU A 253 -11.62 -3.61 21.64
C LEU A 253 -11.46 -3.54 23.17
N PRO A 254 -10.97 -2.41 23.71
CA PRO A 254 -10.70 -2.28 25.15
C PRO A 254 -11.96 -2.40 26.03
N GLU A 255 -13.15 -2.27 25.46
CA GLU A 255 -14.42 -2.41 26.16
C GLU A 255 -14.98 -3.84 26.13
N SER A 256 -14.37 -4.76 25.38
CA SER A 256 -14.85 -6.13 25.24
C SER A 256 -14.83 -6.90 26.56
N GLN A 257 -15.72 -7.89 26.68
CA GLN A 257 -15.80 -8.83 27.79
C GLN A 257 -14.47 -9.53 28.01
N ARG A 258 -13.78 -9.95 26.94
CA ARG A 258 -12.42 -10.50 27.06
C ARG A 258 -11.46 -9.50 27.70
N ALA A 259 -11.49 -8.24 27.28
CA ALA A 259 -10.61 -7.22 27.84
C ALA A 259 -10.91 -6.95 29.33
N GLN A 260 -12.19 -7.00 29.74
CA GLN A 260 -12.60 -6.94 31.15
C GLN A 260 -12.02 -8.11 31.95
N ARG A 261 -12.13 -9.35 31.44
CA ARG A 261 -11.53 -10.54 32.05
C ARG A 261 -9.99 -10.47 32.13
N MET A 262 -9.32 -9.81 31.18
CA MET A 262 -7.87 -9.55 31.24
C MET A 262 -7.52 -8.49 32.28
N ALA A 263 -8.34 -7.45 32.43
CA ALA A 263 -8.17 -6.45 33.47
C ALA A 263 -8.33 -7.04 34.88
N GLU A 264 -9.31 -7.91 35.08
CA GLU A 264 -9.50 -8.64 36.33
C GLU A 264 -8.28 -9.49 36.68
N ARG A 265 -7.78 -10.28 35.73
CA ARG A 265 -6.55 -11.07 35.93
C ARG A 265 -5.35 -10.20 36.27
N ALA A 266 -5.16 -9.10 35.55
CA ALA A 266 -4.02 -8.22 35.79
C ALA A 266 -4.09 -7.55 37.18
N ARG A 267 -5.28 -7.14 37.65
CA ARG A 267 -5.47 -6.55 38.98
C ARG A 267 -5.20 -7.55 40.10
N LEU A 268 -5.58 -8.82 39.93
CA LEU A 268 -5.35 -9.88 40.91
C LEU A 268 -3.87 -10.19 41.11
N LEU A 269 -3.03 -9.97 40.09
CA LEU A 269 -1.59 -10.18 40.19
C LEU A 269 -0.89 -9.11 41.01
N ALA A 270 -1.42 -7.88 41.07
CA ALA A 270 -0.82 -6.77 41.83
C ALA A 270 0.69 -6.53 41.59
N GLY A 271 1.22 -6.92 40.43
CA GLY A 271 2.65 -6.83 40.08
C GLY A 271 3.43 -8.15 40.21
N ASP A 272 2.83 -9.20 40.75
CA ASP A 272 3.42 -10.53 40.85
C ASP A 272 3.36 -11.31 39.52
N LEU A 273 4.20 -12.35 39.43
CA LEU A 273 4.22 -13.25 38.29
C LEU A 273 3.04 -14.25 38.38
N PRO A 274 2.31 -14.49 37.28
CA PRO A 274 1.20 -15.43 37.26
C PRO A 274 1.65 -16.89 37.33
N ASP A 275 0.79 -17.71 37.94
CA ASP A 275 0.83 -19.18 37.84
C ASP A 275 0.44 -19.68 36.43
N GLU A 276 0.43 -21.00 36.25
CA GLU A 276 0.06 -21.62 34.97
C GLU A 276 -1.38 -21.26 34.53
N PRO A 277 -1.59 -20.81 33.27
CA PRO A 277 -2.90 -20.44 32.76
C PRO A 277 -3.92 -21.58 32.85
N ASP A 278 -5.01 -21.29 33.53
CA ASP A 278 -6.19 -22.15 33.59
C ASP A 278 -6.92 -22.23 32.24
N GLN A 279 -7.98 -23.04 32.17
CA GLN A 279 -8.74 -23.22 30.92
C GLN A 279 -9.37 -21.90 30.45
N ALA A 280 -9.82 -21.05 31.37
CA ALA A 280 -10.43 -19.77 31.03
C ALA A 280 -9.40 -18.80 30.43
N ALA A 281 -8.19 -18.74 30.97
CA ALA A 281 -7.10 -17.92 30.45
C ALA A 281 -6.64 -18.43 29.08
N ARG A 282 -6.60 -19.75 28.89
CA ARG A 282 -6.30 -20.37 27.59
C ARG A 282 -7.39 -20.10 26.54
N ARG A 283 -8.67 -20.10 26.93
CA ARG A 283 -9.79 -19.65 26.08
C ARG A 283 -9.60 -18.19 25.65
N ASP A 284 -9.18 -17.33 26.58
CA ASP A 284 -8.86 -15.93 26.32
C ASP A 284 -7.53 -15.72 25.55
N GLY A 285 -6.89 -16.78 25.06
CA GLY A 285 -5.73 -16.68 24.18
C GLY A 285 -4.39 -16.55 24.90
N ILE A 286 -4.32 -16.77 26.22
CA ILE A 286 -3.03 -16.92 26.91
C ILE A 286 -2.44 -18.28 26.55
N THR A 287 -1.24 -18.28 25.97
CA THR A 287 -0.58 -19.48 25.45
C THR A 287 0.78 -19.72 26.11
N ASP A 288 1.37 -20.89 25.84
CA ASP A 288 2.74 -21.23 26.23
C ASP A 288 3.82 -20.57 25.34
N HIS A 289 3.44 -19.62 24.47
CA HIS A 289 4.40 -18.81 23.72
C HIS A 289 5.30 -18.04 24.68
N ARG A 290 6.61 -18.08 24.42
CA ARG A 290 7.63 -17.40 25.23
C ARG A 290 8.06 -16.12 24.56
N GLU A 291 8.00 -15.04 25.33
CA GLU A 291 8.56 -13.76 24.92
C GLU A 291 10.09 -13.85 24.91
N PRO A 292 10.77 -13.39 23.84
CA PRO A 292 12.23 -13.44 23.77
C PRO A 292 12.88 -12.75 24.97
N GLY A 293 13.75 -13.48 25.67
CA GLY A 293 14.46 -12.98 26.85
C GLY A 293 13.71 -13.13 28.18
N TYR A 294 12.48 -13.66 28.18
CA TYR A 294 11.65 -13.80 29.39
C TYR A 294 11.35 -15.26 29.75
N GLY A 295 11.18 -15.51 31.06
CA GLY A 295 10.73 -16.79 31.59
C GLY A 295 9.26 -17.10 31.27
N ARG A 296 8.80 -18.32 31.61
CA ARG A 296 7.40 -18.77 31.34
C ARG A 296 6.37 -17.84 32.01
N ALA A 297 6.52 -17.61 33.32
CA ALA A 297 5.60 -16.77 34.08
C ALA A 297 5.63 -15.30 33.62
N ALA A 298 6.82 -14.74 33.37
CA ALA A 298 6.97 -13.40 32.81
C ALA A 298 6.32 -13.26 31.41
N SER A 299 6.42 -14.30 30.57
CA SER A 299 5.76 -14.31 29.25
C SER A 299 4.23 -14.33 29.36
N TRP A 300 3.67 -15.00 30.36
CA TRP A 300 2.23 -14.93 30.64
C TRP A 300 1.81 -13.58 31.18
N LEU A 301 2.60 -12.97 32.08
CA LEU A 301 2.35 -11.61 32.54
C LEU A 301 2.30 -10.64 31.36
N ILE A 302 3.29 -10.69 30.47
CA ILE A 302 3.32 -9.87 29.25
C ILE A 302 2.07 -10.09 28.40
N GLN A 303 1.64 -11.34 28.19
CA GLN A 303 0.42 -11.64 27.42
C GLN A 303 -0.85 -11.07 28.07
N ILE A 304 -0.98 -11.19 29.39
CA ILE A 304 -2.10 -10.63 30.16
C ILE A 304 -2.11 -9.10 30.02
N LEU A 305 -1.00 -8.44 30.35
CA LEU A 305 -0.87 -6.98 30.28
C LEU A 305 -1.09 -6.44 28.87
N ALA A 306 -0.61 -7.17 27.85
CA ALA A 306 -0.79 -6.81 26.44
C ALA A 306 -2.25 -6.93 25.94
N ALA A 307 -3.10 -7.65 26.67
CA ALA A 307 -4.52 -7.83 26.40
C ALA A 307 -5.42 -7.04 27.37
N THR A 308 -4.84 -6.39 28.40
CA THR A 308 -5.54 -5.52 29.33
C THR A 308 -5.78 -4.13 28.72
N PRO A 309 -6.99 -3.54 28.84
CA PRO A 309 -7.24 -2.15 28.48
C PRO A 309 -6.28 -1.19 29.15
N LEU A 310 -5.69 -0.27 28.38
CA LEU A 310 -4.77 0.71 28.93
C LEU A 310 -5.42 1.65 29.95
N THR A 311 -6.75 1.84 29.88
CA THR A 311 -7.56 2.56 30.87
C THR A 311 -7.57 1.92 32.26
N THR A 312 -7.04 0.71 32.40
CA THR A 312 -6.85 0.04 33.70
C THR A 312 -5.68 0.63 34.49
N TRP A 313 -4.75 1.29 33.79
CA TRP A 313 -3.48 1.74 34.35
C TRP A 313 -3.37 3.26 34.34
N ASP A 314 -2.50 3.76 35.21
CA ASP A 314 -2.10 5.17 35.18
C ASP A 314 -0.84 5.31 34.33
N ILE A 315 -0.86 6.23 33.37
CA ILE A 315 0.24 6.47 32.43
C ILE A 315 1.50 6.96 33.15
N ASP A 316 1.36 7.61 34.31
CA ASP A 316 2.47 8.12 35.10
C ASP A 316 3.35 7.00 35.69
N GLN A 317 2.84 5.77 35.74
CA GLN A 317 3.57 4.60 36.23
C GLN A 317 4.67 4.10 35.27
N ILE A 318 4.71 4.59 34.02
CA ILE A 318 5.71 4.17 33.01
C ILE A 318 7.15 4.36 33.51
N GLY A 319 7.42 5.42 34.28
CA GLY A 319 8.77 5.71 34.78
C GLY A 319 9.33 4.69 35.76
N GLU A 320 8.46 3.98 36.47
CA GLU A 320 8.81 3.05 37.57
C GLU A 320 8.52 1.59 37.22
N ALA A 321 7.90 1.33 36.07
CA ALA A 321 7.49 0.00 35.65
C ALA A 321 8.67 -0.94 35.35
N GLY A 322 8.52 -2.21 35.74
CA GLY A 322 9.44 -3.28 35.40
C GLY A 322 9.47 -3.60 33.89
N ALA A 323 10.50 -4.31 33.45
CA ALA A 323 10.73 -4.61 32.04
C ALA A 323 9.56 -5.40 31.40
N GLU A 324 9.04 -6.41 32.09
CA GLU A 324 7.88 -7.21 31.67
C GLU A 324 6.65 -6.33 31.47
N THR A 325 6.41 -5.40 32.41
CA THR A 325 5.29 -4.48 32.36
C THR A 325 5.40 -3.51 31.19
N LEU A 326 6.58 -2.95 30.95
CA LEU A 326 6.83 -2.07 29.81
C LEU A 326 6.61 -2.79 28.47
N VAL A 327 7.03 -4.06 28.35
CA VAL A 327 6.76 -4.87 27.14
C VAL A 327 5.26 -5.12 26.98
N GLY A 328 4.56 -5.50 28.05
CA GLY A 328 3.12 -5.70 28.05
C GLY A 328 2.35 -4.45 27.62
N TRP A 329 2.63 -3.31 28.25
CA TRP A 329 2.03 -2.02 27.92
C TRP A 329 2.37 -1.54 26.51
N THR A 330 3.59 -1.78 26.04
CA THR A 330 3.97 -1.49 24.64
C THR A 330 3.10 -2.27 23.67
N LYS A 331 2.90 -3.57 23.88
CA LYS A 331 2.02 -4.38 23.04
C LYS A 331 0.56 -3.94 23.13
N ALA A 332 0.06 -3.63 24.32
CA ALA A 332 -1.29 -3.09 24.52
C ALA A 332 -1.49 -1.77 23.75
N ALA A 333 -0.54 -0.84 23.87
CA ALA A 333 -0.57 0.46 23.18
C ALA A 333 -0.55 0.32 21.66
N LEU A 334 0.26 -0.60 21.12
CA LEU A 334 0.30 -0.89 19.68
C LEU A 334 -1.02 -1.49 19.17
N ARG A 335 -1.62 -2.42 19.92
CA ARG A 335 -2.87 -3.09 19.54
C ARG A 335 -4.07 -2.14 19.62
N GLN A 336 -4.20 -1.43 20.73
CA GLN A 336 -5.29 -0.48 20.99
C GLN A 336 -5.09 0.85 20.22
N ARG A 337 -3.90 1.09 19.64
CA ARG A 337 -3.51 2.32 18.94
C ARG A 337 -3.73 3.59 19.78
N ASN A 338 -3.54 3.48 21.09
CA ASN A 338 -3.70 4.60 22.02
C ASN A 338 -2.51 5.57 21.88
N GLN A 339 -2.72 6.72 21.24
CA GLN A 339 -1.66 7.69 20.93
C GLN A 339 -1.02 8.31 22.16
N GLU A 340 -1.76 8.45 23.26
CA GLU A 340 -1.24 9.01 24.52
C GLU A 340 -0.20 8.07 25.12
N TRP A 341 -0.56 6.79 25.27
CA TRP A 341 0.34 5.74 25.76
C TRP A 341 1.53 5.48 24.82
N LEU A 342 1.29 5.42 23.51
CA LEU A 342 2.38 5.28 22.53
C LEU A 342 3.38 6.43 22.66
N THR A 343 2.90 7.67 22.84
CA THR A 343 3.76 8.84 23.00
C THR A 343 4.54 8.79 24.32
N ALA A 344 3.89 8.44 25.43
CA ALA A 344 4.56 8.34 26.73
C ALA A 344 5.62 7.24 26.76
N LEU A 345 5.31 6.04 26.24
CA LEU A 345 6.25 4.94 26.12
C LEU A 345 7.43 5.30 25.20
N ALA A 346 7.17 5.96 24.07
CA ALA A 346 8.24 6.40 23.17
C ALA A 346 9.12 7.51 23.76
N ARG A 347 8.57 8.39 24.61
CA ARG A 347 9.35 9.37 25.39
C ARG A 347 10.24 8.70 26.43
N HIS A 348 9.74 7.64 27.08
CA HIS A 348 10.51 6.85 28.04
C HIS A 348 11.63 6.07 27.33
N GLN A 349 11.28 5.28 26.31
CA GLN A 349 12.23 4.50 25.52
C GLN A 349 11.77 4.32 24.07
N ALA A 350 12.20 5.21 23.19
CA ALA A 350 11.87 5.12 21.77
C ALA A 350 12.42 3.83 21.12
N SER A 351 11.54 3.14 20.38
CA SER A 351 11.85 2.04 19.47
C SER A 351 11.24 2.31 18.09
N PRO A 352 11.75 1.70 17.01
CA PRO A 352 11.17 1.84 15.67
C PRO A 352 9.68 1.47 15.62
N GLU A 353 9.25 0.42 16.32
CA GLU A 353 7.84 -0.03 16.33
C GLU A 353 6.92 1.01 16.97
N LEU A 354 7.35 1.61 18.08
CA LEU A 354 6.61 2.69 18.74
C LEU A 354 6.52 3.92 17.84
N ILE A 355 7.65 4.33 17.24
CA ILE A 355 7.70 5.49 16.35
C ILE A 355 6.81 5.28 15.11
N ALA A 356 6.79 4.09 14.52
CA ALA A 356 5.96 3.74 13.38
C ALA A 356 4.44 3.78 13.67
N ALA A 357 4.05 3.62 14.94
CA ALA A 357 2.65 3.60 15.36
C ALA A 357 2.10 4.97 15.79
N LEU A 358 2.95 5.99 15.90
CA LEU A 358 2.57 7.35 16.25
C LEU A 358 1.92 8.10 15.08
N THR A 359 1.22 9.20 15.36
CA THR A 359 0.93 10.19 14.31
C THR A 359 2.22 10.83 13.81
N PRO A 360 2.26 11.34 12.55
CA PRO A 360 3.43 12.03 12.04
C PRO A 360 3.90 13.19 12.94
N GLU A 361 2.96 13.93 13.55
CA GLU A 361 3.25 15.04 14.45
C GLU A 361 3.91 14.55 15.75
N ALA A 362 3.38 13.50 16.37
CA ALA A 362 3.93 12.94 17.61
C ALA A 362 5.31 12.30 17.37
N ALA A 363 5.45 11.53 16.29
CA ALA A 363 6.72 10.92 15.90
C ALA A 363 7.83 11.97 15.68
N THR A 364 7.52 13.02 14.91
CA THR A 364 8.49 14.09 14.62
C THR A 364 8.86 14.89 15.87
N ALA A 365 7.91 15.17 16.78
CA ALA A 365 8.21 15.82 18.06
C ALA A 365 9.18 15.00 18.94
N ILE A 366 9.03 13.67 18.98
CA ILE A 366 9.96 12.79 19.73
C ILE A 366 11.35 12.81 19.09
N LEU A 367 11.43 12.77 17.76
CA LEU A 367 12.70 12.82 17.02
C LEU A 367 13.43 14.16 17.18
N GLU A 368 12.70 15.28 17.26
CA GLU A 368 13.28 16.60 17.54
C GLU A 368 13.95 16.65 18.91
N GLY A 369 13.35 16.03 19.93
CA GLY A 369 13.91 15.94 21.28
C GLY A 369 15.14 15.03 21.40
N HIS A 370 15.31 14.09 20.47
CA HIS A 370 16.41 13.12 20.52
C HIS A 370 17.74 13.79 20.15
N LYS A 371 18.70 13.94 21.07
CA LYS A 371 19.92 14.78 20.86
C LYS A 371 21.05 14.13 20.04
N LYS A 372 21.25 12.82 20.15
CA LYS A 372 22.33 12.10 19.45
C LYS A 372 21.90 11.72 18.03
N ILE A 373 22.76 11.93 17.04
CA ILE A 373 22.54 11.53 15.64
C ILE A 373 23.42 10.32 15.34
N ASP A 374 22.98 9.15 15.80
CA ASP A 374 23.67 7.87 15.63
C ASP A 374 22.83 6.87 14.83
N ALA A 375 23.31 5.64 14.69
CA ALA A 375 22.59 4.59 13.96
C ALA A 375 21.21 4.27 14.56
N ARG A 376 21.05 4.37 15.88
CA ARG A 376 19.75 4.19 16.54
C ARG A 376 18.79 5.28 16.10
N PHE A 377 19.23 6.55 16.11
CA PHE A 377 18.42 7.65 15.58
C PHE A 377 18.05 7.44 14.10
N GLY A 378 18.98 6.93 13.28
CA GLY A 378 18.68 6.56 11.89
C GLY A 378 17.57 5.52 11.75
N GLY A 379 17.56 4.49 12.61
CA GLY A 379 16.48 3.51 12.65
C GLY A 379 15.13 4.10 13.08
N LEU A 380 15.13 4.99 14.07
CA LEU A 380 13.91 5.70 14.49
C LEU A 380 13.38 6.62 13.37
N LEU A 381 14.25 7.39 12.72
CA LEU A 381 13.89 8.27 11.62
C LEU A 381 13.37 7.49 10.41
N ALA A 382 13.97 6.33 10.10
CA ALA A 382 13.52 5.45 9.02
C ALA A 382 12.13 4.85 9.27
N ALA A 383 11.76 4.64 10.53
CA ALA A 383 10.45 4.11 10.91
C ALA A 383 9.36 5.19 11.07
N ALA A 384 9.73 6.47 11.05
CA ALA A 384 8.82 7.57 11.36
C ALA A 384 7.79 7.80 10.25
N PRO A 385 6.48 7.73 10.57
CA PRO A 385 5.45 7.89 9.57
C PRO A 385 5.38 9.32 9.05
N GLY A 386 5.11 9.45 7.75
CA GLY A 386 4.85 10.72 7.10
C GLY A 386 3.36 11.01 6.85
N PRO A 387 3.04 12.14 6.20
CA PRO A 387 3.98 13.17 5.74
C PRO A 387 4.57 13.97 6.90
N TRP A 388 5.85 14.35 6.82
CA TRP A 388 6.48 15.14 7.88
C TRP A 388 6.15 16.64 7.75
N PRO A 389 6.01 17.38 8.86
CA PRO A 389 5.77 18.82 8.82
C PRO A 389 6.89 19.60 8.10
N PRO A 390 6.59 20.77 7.50
CA PRO A 390 7.58 21.59 6.80
C PRO A 390 8.77 21.99 7.68
N GLY A 391 8.51 22.43 8.91
CA GLY A 391 9.55 22.84 9.86
C GLY A 391 10.49 21.69 10.22
N PHE A 392 9.93 20.54 10.61
CA PHE A 392 10.71 19.33 10.86
C PHE A 392 11.56 18.93 9.66
N SER A 393 10.98 18.94 8.45
CA SER A 393 11.65 18.52 7.22
C SER A 393 12.89 19.37 6.90
N VAL A 394 12.82 20.68 7.07
CA VAL A 394 13.98 21.58 6.91
C VAL A 394 15.00 21.35 8.02
N ASN A 395 14.54 21.25 9.26
CA ASN A 395 15.40 21.10 10.43
C ASN A 395 16.19 19.78 10.41
N ILE A 396 15.56 18.65 10.06
CA ILE A 396 16.22 17.36 10.05
C ILE A 396 17.32 17.30 8.99
N VAL A 397 17.11 17.86 7.79
CA VAL A 397 18.14 17.94 6.74
C VAL A 397 19.33 18.77 7.22
N ASN A 398 19.07 19.95 7.79
CA ASN A 398 20.13 20.80 8.34
C ASN A 398 20.89 20.12 9.48
N ARG A 399 20.19 19.38 10.33
CA ARG A 399 20.78 18.65 11.46
C ARG A 399 21.67 17.50 11.02
N LEU A 400 21.24 16.70 10.05
CA LEU A 400 22.05 15.62 9.46
C LEU A 400 23.31 16.19 8.80
N ARG A 401 23.18 17.30 8.06
CA ARG A 401 24.30 18.02 7.45
C ARG A 401 25.30 18.52 8.48
N ALA A 402 24.83 19.22 9.52
CA ALA A 402 25.69 19.80 10.55
C ALA A 402 26.50 18.72 11.32
N ASN A 403 25.92 17.54 11.51
CA ASN A 403 26.57 16.41 12.19
C ASN A 403 27.38 15.50 11.24
N LYS A 404 27.46 15.83 9.93
CA LYS A 404 28.10 14.98 8.90
C LYS A 404 27.61 13.53 8.97
N ALA A 405 26.31 13.35 9.22
CA ALA A 405 25.72 12.05 9.57
C ALA A 405 25.41 11.18 8.35
N GLU A 406 26.42 10.84 7.55
CA GLU A 406 26.25 10.10 6.29
C GLU A 406 25.63 8.71 6.50
N ASN A 407 26.02 8.00 7.55
CA ASN A 407 25.44 6.69 7.89
C ASN A 407 23.93 6.80 8.22
N VAL A 408 23.54 7.86 8.93
CA VAL A 408 22.13 8.11 9.26
C VAL A 408 21.34 8.47 8.01
N LEU A 409 21.91 9.31 7.14
CA LEU A 409 21.33 9.62 5.83
C LEU A 409 21.11 8.34 5.01
N GLN A 410 22.08 7.42 4.99
CA GLN A 410 21.96 6.16 4.27
C GLN A 410 20.87 5.25 4.87
N LEU A 411 20.81 5.12 6.19
CA LEU A 411 19.80 4.31 6.88
C LEU A 411 18.37 4.83 6.67
N SER A 412 18.21 6.16 6.54
CA SER A 412 16.90 6.82 6.46
C SER A 412 16.57 7.39 5.07
N ALA A 413 17.36 7.08 4.04
CA ALA A 413 17.23 7.65 2.70
C ALA A 413 15.83 7.48 2.10
N ALA A 414 15.25 6.27 2.23
CA ALA A 414 13.91 5.98 1.74
C ALA A 414 12.84 6.83 2.45
N ALA A 415 12.87 6.88 3.79
CA ALA A 415 11.95 7.69 4.58
C ALA A 415 12.09 9.19 4.27
N LEU A 416 13.32 9.68 4.09
CA LEU A 416 13.58 11.06 3.69
C LEU A 416 13.00 11.36 2.31
N ALA A 417 13.24 10.49 1.32
CA ALA A 417 12.67 10.65 -0.01
C ALA A 417 11.13 10.61 0.02
N GLU A 418 10.53 9.72 0.82
CA GLU A 418 9.09 9.51 0.90
C GLU A 418 8.35 10.61 1.69
N HIS A 419 8.88 11.03 2.83
CA HIS A 419 8.13 11.79 3.83
C HIS A 419 8.55 13.25 3.98
N LEU A 420 9.71 13.68 3.48
CA LEU A 420 10.12 15.07 3.55
C LEU A 420 9.10 15.98 2.82
N HIS A 421 8.76 17.09 3.47
CA HIS A 421 7.98 18.14 2.85
C HIS A 421 8.80 18.88 1.78
N PRO A 422 8.21 19.31 0.63
CA PRO A 422 8.91 20.06 -0.41
C PRO A 422 9.66 21.32 0.04
N ALA A 423 9.26 21.91 1.16
CA ALA A 423 9.98 23.03 1.79
C ALA A 423 11.46 22.73 2.12
N ALA A 424 11.81 21.45 2.27
CA ALA A 424 13.18 21.01 2.51
C ALA A 424 14.08 21.01 1.25
N LEU A 425 13.52 21.23 0.05
CA LEU A 425 14.27 21.15 -1.22
C LEU A 425 15.53 22.04 -1.20
N ALA A 426 15.38 23.31 -0.82
CA ALA A 426 16.49 24.26 -0.76
C ALA A 426 17.59 23.82 0.24
N ALA A 427 17.21 23.19 1.36
CA ALA A 427 18.17 22.67 2.34
C ALA A 427 18.95 21.46 1.79
N VAL A 428 18.27 20.57 1.06
CA VAL A 428 18.90 19.41 0.39
C VAL A 428 19.86 19.87 -0.71
N GLU A 429 19.45 20.83 -1.54
CA GLU A 429 20.30 21.42 -2.59
C GLU A 429 21.51 22.14 -2.01
N ALA A 430 21.33 22.91 -0.93
CA ALA A 430 22.42 23.55 -0.23
C ALA A 430 23.42 22.53 0.34
N TRP A 431 22.95 21.38 0.84
CA TRP A 431 23.83 20.30 1.28
C TRP A 431 24.62 19.72 0.10
N LEU A 432 23.94 19.41 -1.02
CA LEU A 432 24.55 18.89 -2.25
C LEU A 432 25.69 19.76 -2.79
N LEU A 433 25.55 21.08 -2.70
CA LEU A 433 26.56 22.04 -3.16
C LEU A 433 27.82 22.05 -2.29
N THR A 434 27.70 21.67 -1.01
CA THR A 434 28.85 21.64 -0.08
C THR A 434 29.63 20.34 -0.05
N LEU A 435 29.15 19.30 -0.72
CA LEU A 435 29.87 18.03 -0.80
C LEU A 435 30.95 18.10 -1.88
N GLU A 436 32.14 17.60 -1.57
CA GLU A 436 33.24 17.41 -2.52
C GLU A 436 32.94 16.27 -3.51
N SER A 437 33.77 16.10 -4.55
CA SER A 437 33.57 15.07 -5.59
C SER A 437 33.61 13.63 -5.05
N ASP A 438 34.27 13.44 -3.91
CA ASP A 438 34.67 12.12 -3.41
C ASP A 438 33.54 11.44 -2.62
N HIS A 439 32.53 12.21 -2.18
CA HIS A 439 31.33 11.74 -1.49
C HIS A 439 30.24 11.22 -2.47
N LYS A 440 30.63 10.37 -3.42
CA LYS A 440 29.74 9.92 -4.52
C LYS A 440 28.42 9.29 -4.03
N GLY A 441 28.46 8.52 -2.93
CA GLY A 441 27.29 7.88 -2.33
C GLY A 441 26.29 8.90 -1.76
N THR A 442 26.75 9.76 -0.86
CA THR A 442 25.96 10.85 -0.25
C THR A 442 25.35 11.76 -1.31
N ARG A 443 26.12 12.13 -2.34
CA ARG A 443 25.62 12.95 -3.45
C ARG A 443 24.53 12.26 -4.25
N ARG A 444 24.64 10.95 -4.48
CA ARG A 444 23.61 10.18 -5.19
C ARG A 444 22.29 10.18 -4.41
N ILE A 445 22.35 9.92 -3.10
CA ILE A 445 21.16 9.90 -2.23
C ILE A 445 20.48 11.27 -2.23
N LEU A 446 21.24 12.34 -1.95
CA LEU A 446 20.66 13.68 -1.88
C LEU A 446 20.10 14.16 -3.23
N ARG A 447 20.70 13.76 -4.36
CA ARG A 447 20.12 14.02 -5.70
C ARG A 447 18.78 13.30 -5.87
N GLY A 448 18.69 12.03 -5.43
CA GLY A 448 17.45 11.28 -5.44
C GLY A 448 16.35 11.95 -4.62
N ILE A 449 16.68 12.39 -3.40
CA ILE A 449 15.78 13.12 -2.51
C ILE A 449 15.36 14.47 -3.12
N SER A 450 16.31 15.26 -3.64
CA SER A 450 16.03 16.54 -4.30
C SER A 450 15.08 16.37 -5.49
N GLN A 451 15.31 15.37 -6.33
CA GLN A 451 14.43 15.04 -7.45
C GLN A 451 13.02 14.64 -6.97
N ALA A 452 12.91 13.81 -5.92
CA ALA A 452 11.63 13.43 -5.33
C ALA A 452 10.85 14.65 -4.84
N LEU A 453 11.52 15.56 -4.13
CA LEU A 453 10.94 16.79 -3.58
C LEU A 453 10.49 17.75 -4.66
N SER A 454 11.29 17.92 -5.72
CA SER A 454 10.95 18.75 -6.87
C SER A 454 9.66 18.26 -7.54
N ILE A 455 9.56 16.96 -7.82
CA ILE A 455 8.35 16.38 -8.45
C ILE A 455 7.14 16.49 -7.50
N ARG A 456 7.33 16.23 -6.20
CA ARG A 456 6.28 16.39 -5.19
C ARG A 456 5.77 17.83 -5.13
N ALA A 457 6.67 18.81 -5.19
CA ALA A 457 6.30 20.22 -5.26
C ALA A 457 5.43 20.52 -6.49
N THR A 458 5.84 20.02 -7.67
CA THR A 458 5.05 20.18 -8.90
C THR A 458 3.69 19.50 -8.79
N ILE A 459 3.61 18.28 -8.24
CA ILE A 459 2.32 17.59 -8.03
C ILE A 459 1.40 18.46 -7.17
N LEU A 460 1.88 18.96 -6.02
CA LEU A 460 1.06 19.78 -5.13
C LEU A 460 0.57 21.05 -5.82
N GLN A 461 1.44 21.73 -6.56
CA GLN A 461 1.11 22.96 -7.29
C GLN A 461 -0.02 22.74 -8.32
N GLU A 462 -0.08 21.57 -8.95
CA GLU A 462 -1.12 21.26 -9.96
C GLU A 462 -2.49 20.91 -9.35
N PHE A 463 -2.58 20.71 -8.04
CA PHE A 463 -3.80 20.30 -7.33
C PHE A 463 -4.28 21.30 -6.27
N THR A 464 -3.54 22.39 -6.06
CA THR A 464 -3.96 23.59 -5.30
C THR A 464 -4.56 24.61 -6.26
#